data_AF-A0A2H1VNV4-F1
#
_entry.id   AF-A0A2H1VNV4-F1
#
_cell.length_a   1.000
_cell.length_b   1.000
_cell.length_c   1.000
_cell.angle_alpha   90.00
_cell.angle_beta   90.00
_cell.angle_gamma   90.00
#
_symmetry.space_group_name_H-M   'P 1'
#
loop_
_entity.id
_entity.type
_entity.pdbx_description
1 polymer ?
#
loop_
_entity_poly.entity_id
_entity_poly.type
_entity_poly.pdbx_seq_one_letter_code
_entity_poly.pdbx_strand_id
1 'polypeptide(L)' 'MEAMERRGKLAAIAAIMFIVFWSQCRGVEGQRNNTKMSYVCPPQFIRLGHSCYYFSENKATWQAALFACTSHLMVT' A
#
# COMPACT_ATOMS: atom_id res chain seq x y z
N MET A 1 11.30 -54.04 -17.60
CA MET A 1 11.30 -53.54 -16.21
C MET A 1 11.60 -52.04 -16.17
N GLU A 2 12.47 -51.55 -17.06
CA GLU A 2 12.87 -50.13 -17.27
C GLU A 2 11.76 -49.07 -17.49
N ALA A 3 10.59 -49.42 -18.03
CA ALA A 3 9.58 -48.44 -18.47
C ALA A 3 8.68 -47.93 -17.31
N MET A 4 8.44 -48.76 -16.30
CA MET A 4 7.64 -48.39 -15.13
C MET A 4 8.44 -47.49 -14.17
N GLU A 5 9.74 -47.74 -14.03
CA GLU A 5 10.64 -46.93 -13.21
C GLU A 5 10.78 -45.50 -13.74
N ARG A 6 10.87 -45.32 -15.07
CA ARG A 6 10.94 -43.97 -15.69
C ARG A 6 9.66 -43.18 -15.49
N ARG A 7 8.49 -43.82 -15.56
CA ARG A 7 7.19 -43.18 -15.30
C ARG A 7 7.04 -42.80 -13.82
N GLY A 8 7.48 -43.67 -12.91
CA GLY A 8 7.54 -43.36 -11.48
C GLY A 8 8.47 -42.18 -11.17
N LYS A 9 9.66 -42.14 -11.79
CA LYS A 9 10.60 -41.01 -11.64
C LYS A 9 10.04 -39.70 -12.19
N LEU A 10 9.37 -39.72 -13.35
CA LEU A 10 8.74 -38.53 -13.93
C LEU A 10 7.61 -38.00 -13.04
N ALA A 11 6.77 -38.90 -12.51
CA ALA A 11 5.69 -38.52 -11.58
C ALA A 11 6.24 -37.94 -10.27
N ALA A 12 7.31 -38.52 -9.73
CA ALA A 12 7.97 -38.01 -8.53
C ALA A 12 8.59 -36.63 -8.75
N ILE A 13 9.27 -36.41 -9.90
CA ILE A 13 9.85 -35.11 -10.25
C ILE A 13 8.76 -34.04 -10.40
N ALA A 14 7.65 -34.36 -11.07
CA ALA A 14 6.54 -33.43 -11.23
C ALA A 14 5.91 -33.04 -9.88
N ALA A 15 5.74 -34.00 -8.97
CA ALA A 15 5.22 -33.73 -7.62
C ALA A 15 6.16 -32.84 -6.80
N ILE A 16 7.48 -33.09 -6.87
CA ILE A 16 8.48 -32.27 -6.18
C ILE A 16 8.46 -30.83 -6.71
N MET A 17 8.37 -30.65 -8.03
CA MET A 17 8.29 -29.31 -8.63
C MET A 17 7.04 -28.56 -8.17
N PHE A 18 5.89 -29.24 -8.08
CA PHE A 18 4.63 -28.64 -7.63
C PHE A 18 4.70 -28.19 -6.16
N ILE A 19 5.30 -29.00 -5.28
CA ILE A 19 5.48 -28.68 -3.85
C ILE A 19 6.44 -27.49 -3.67
N VAL A 20 7.56 -27.46 -4.41
CA VAL A 20 8.53 -26.36 -4.35
C VAL A 20 7.92 -25.06 -4.89
N PHE A 21 7.16 -25.13 -6.00
CA PHE A 21 6.50 -23.98 -6.59
C PHE A 21 5.43 -23.38 -5.68
N TRP A 22 4.64 -24.22 -5.00
CA TRP A 22 3.67 -23.74 -3.99
C TRP A 22 4.35 -23.14 -2.76
N SER A 23 5.48 -23.69 -2.34
CA SER A 23 6.24 -23.19 -1.18
C SER A 23 6.87 -21.81 -1.42
N GLN A 24 7.09 -21.44 -2.68
CA GLN A 24 7.60 -20.11 -3.08
C GLN A 24 6.50 -19.04 -3.11
N CYS A 25 5.22 -19.43 -3.07
CA CYS A 25 4.13 -18.54 -2.69
C CYS A 25 4.13 -18.30 -1.17
N ARG A 26 5.28 -17.88 -0.61
CA ARG A 26 5.28 -17.20 0.69
C ARG A 26 4.42 -15.96 0.48
N GLY A 27 3.18 -16.03 0.97
CA GLY A 27 2.34 -14.86 1.09
C GLY A 27 3.18 -13.76 1.73
N VAL A 28 3.30 -12.63 1.03
CA VAL A 28 3.86 -11.42 1.61
C VAL A 28 2.92 -11.06 2.75
N GLU A 29 3.27 -11.48 3.96
CA GLU A 29 2.61 -11.02 5.17
C GLU A 29 3.03 -9.57 5.31
N GLY A 30 2.22 -8.70 4.71
CA GLY A 30 2.37 -7.26 4.84
C GLY A 30 2.24 -6.95 6.32
N GLN A 31 3.38 -6.86 7.00
CA GLN A 31 3.50 -6.31 8.33
C GLN A 31 2.95 -4.89 8.25
N ARG A 32 1.65 -4.74 8.51
CA ARG A 32 1.00 -3.47 8.86
C ARG A 32 1.44 -3.19 10.28
N ASN A 33 2.71 -2.86 10.43
CA ASN A 33 3.23 -2.16 11.59
C ASN A 33 2.47 -0.82 11.66
N ASN A 34 1.33 -0.88 12.35
CA ASN A 34 0.50 0.24 12.75
C ASN A 34 1.24 0.98 13.87
N THR A 35 2.37 1.58 13.51
CA THR A 35 2.81 2.79 14.18
C THR A 35 1.73 3.79 13.83
N LYS A 36 0.76 3.97 14.73
CA LYS A 36 -0.23 5.04 14.66
C LYS A 36 0.54 6.35 14.76
N MET A 37 1.21 6.74 13.68
CA MET A 37 1.70 8.09 13.46
C MET A 37 0.43 8.93 13.60
N SER A 38 0.32 9.65 14.72
CA SER A 38 -0.82 10.52 14.93
C SER A 38 -0.64 11.65 13.93
N TYR A 39 -1.15 11.46 12.71
CA TYR A 39 -1.29 12.52 11.72
C TYR A 39 -2.33 13.48 12.27
N VAL A 40 -1.86 14.41 13.11
CA VAL A 40 -2.68 15.46 13.71
C VAL A 40 -2.84 16.52 12.63
N CYS A 41 -4.02 16.55 12.02
CA CYS A 41 -4.42 17.68 11.18
C CYS A 41 -4.75 18.88 12.08
N PRO A 42 -4.47 20.12 11.63
CA PRO A 42 -4.89 21.32 12.35
C PRO A 42 -6.42 21.38 12.54
N PRO A 43 -6.93 22.16 13.52
CA PRO A 43 -8.37 22.35 13.67
C PRO A 43 -8.95 22.94 12.36
N GLN A 44 -10.16 22.52 11.99
CA GLN A 44 -10.83 22.86 10.71
C GLN A 44 -10.33 22.12 9.46
N PHE A 45 -9.40 21.17 9.59
CA PHE A 45 -8.96 20.33 8.46
C PHE A 45 -9.63 18.95 8.51
N ILE A 46 -10.07 18.47 7.35
CA ILE A 46 -10.67 17.15 7.17
C ILE A 46 -9.56 16.16 6.80
N ARG A 47 -9.46 15.06 7.55
CA ARG A 47 -8.49 13.98 7.28
C ARG A 47 -9.07 12.99 6.28
N LEU A 48 -8.41 12.86 5.13
CA LEU A 48 -8.71 11.83 4.14
C LEU A 48 -7.44 11.03 3.87
N GLY A 49 -7.44 9.76 4.32
CA GLY A 49 -6.26 8.89 4.23
C GLY A 49 -5.09 9.40 5.08
N HIS A 50 -3.99 9.74 4.40
CA HIS A 50 -2.75 10.26 5.00
C HIS A 50 -2.56 11.77 4.80
N SER A 51 -3.54 12.46 4.22
CA SER A 51 -3.47 13.88 3.90
C SER A 51 -4.56 14.68 4.62
N CYS A 52 -4.24 15.94 4.94
CA CYS A 52 -5.17 16.90 5.53
C CYS A 52 -5.66 17.86 4.44
N TYR A 53 -6.97 18.08 4.40
CA TYR A 53 -7.62 18.95 3.43
C TYR A 53 -8.37 20.08 4.14
N TYR A 54 -8.34 21.28 3.57
CA TYR A 54 -9.08 22.44 4.05
C TYR A 54 -10.04 22.92 2.97
N PHE A 55 -11.29 23.16 3.36
CA PHE A 55 -12.32 23.70 2.48
C PHE A 55 -12.63 25.13 2.93
N SER A 56 -12.24 26.11 2.13
CA SER A 56 -12.58 27.51 2.38
C SER A 56 -14.06 27.76 2.10
N GLU A 57 -14.78 28.40 3.03
CA GLU A 57 -16.16 28.83 2.83
C GLU A 57 -16.28 30.04 1.88
N ASN A 58 -15.18 30.76 1.68
CA ASN A 58 -15.12 31.96 0.84
C ASN A 58 -14.92 31.60 -0.64
N LYS A 59 -15.71 32.22 -1.52
CA LYS A 59 -15.48 32.16 -2.96
C LYS A 59 -14.34 33.10 -3.33
N ALA A 60 -13.26 32.55 -3.89
CA ALA A 60 -12.09 33.29 -4.33
C ALA A 60 -11.75 32.95 -5.79
N THR A 61 -10.99 33.81 -6.46
CA THR A 61 -10.38 33.48 -7.74
C THR A 61 -9.33 32.39 -7.54
N TRP A 62 -9.01 31.63 -8.60
CA TRP A 62 -8.03 30.55 -8.50
C TRP A 62 -6.67 31.01 -7.95
N GLN A 63 -6.17 32.18 -8.37
CA GLN A 63 -4.91 32.72 -7.85
C GLN A 63 -5.02 33.06 -6.35
N ALA A 64 -6.13 33.68 -5.93
CA ALA A 64 -6.33 34.06 -4.53
C ALA A 64 -6.47 32.83 -3.62
N ALA A 65 -7.14 31.77 -4.08
CA ALA A 65 -7.24 30.51 -3.36
C ALA A 65 -5.88 29.82 -3.23
N LEU A 66 -5.07 29.79 -4.31
CA LEU A 66 -3.73 29.23 -4.28
C LEU A 66 -2.81 30.01 -3.31
N PHE A 67 -2.89 31.33 -3.33
CA PHE A 67 -2.14 32.19 -2.42
C PHE A 67 -2.57 31.98 -0.97
N ALA A 68 -3.87 31.85 -0.69
CA ALA A 68 -4.37 31.51 0.64
C ALA A 68 -3.80 30.17 1.13
N CYS A 69 -3.89 29.10 0.32
CA CYS A 69 -3.35 27.79 0.68
C CYS A 69 -1.83 27.82 0.96
N THR A 70 -1.07 28.62 0.21
CA THR A 70 0.39 28.72 0.37
C THR A 70 0.77 29.58 1.57
N SER A 71 0.04 30.66 1.84
CA SER A 71 0.30 31.59 2.96
C SER A 71 -0.08 31.00 4.33
N HIS A 72 -1.03 30.05 4.39
CA HIS A 72 -1.32 29.30 5.62
C HIS A 72 -0.12 28.45 6.12
N LEU A 73 0.88 28.17 5.27
CA LEU A 73 2.16 27.56 5.65
C LEU A 73 3.24 28.58 6.04
N MET A 74 2.93 29.89 6.00
CA MET A 74 3.83 30.99 6.33
C MET A 74 3.25 31.84 7.45
N VAL A 75 2.99 31.24 8.60
CA VAL A 75 2.82 31.96 9.88
C VAL A 75 3.63 31.24 10.95
N THR A 76 4.81 31.84 11.23
CA THR A 76 5.70 31.71 12.40
C THR A 76 6.15 30.32 12.84
#